data_AF-A0A2E5SH34-F1
#
_entry.id   AF-A0A2E5SH34-F1
#
_cell.length_a   1.000
_cell.length_b   1.000
_cell.length_c   1.000
_cell.angle_alpha   90.00
_cell.angle_beta   90.00
_cell.angle_gamma   90.00
#
_symmetry.space_group_name_H-M   'P 1'
#
loop_
_entity.id
_entity.type
_entity.pdbx_description
1 polymer ?
#
loop_
_entity_poly.entity_id
_entity_poly.type
_entity_poly.pdbx_seq_one_letter_code
_entity_poly.pdbx_strand_id
1 'polypeptide(L)'
;MRKRRKKKNSNLNNFVIYTLSILSAGFFLICYLNIKNQCVKLNNDIETIKKTTVKNISMVKELQSQRDYLLSEHYISSIVGDDMVAVVPESEIIKLEK
;
A
#
# COMPACT_ATOMS: atom_id res chain seq x y z
N MET A 1 40.65 -8.73 -62.51
CA MET A 1 40.14 -8.42 -61.14
C MET A 1 40.13 -9.68 -60.27
N ARG A 2 41.13 -9.89 -59.41
CA ARG A 2 41.15 -11.03 -58.46
C ARG A 2 40.35 -10.67 -57.20
N LYS A 3 39.14 -11.24 -57.04
CA LYS A 3 38.37 -11.18 -55.80
C LYS A 3 39.10 -12.02 -54.73
N ARG A 4 39.82 -11.36 -53.81
CA ARG A 4 40.40 -12.00 -52.61
C ARG A 4 39.27 -12.49 -51.72
N ARG A 5 38.91 -13.77 -51.80
CA ARG A 5 38.04 -14.44 -50.82
C ARG A 5 38.81 -14.48 -49.49
N LYS A 6 38.39 -13.69 -48.49
CA LYS A 6 38.94 -13.75 -47.13
C LYS A 6 38.68 -15.17 -46.58
N LYS A 7 39.73 -15.95 -46.33
CA LYS A 7 39.65 -17.27 -45.71
C LYS A 7 39.23 -17.05 -44.25
N LYS A 8 37.95 -17.29 -43.92
CA LYS A 8 37.43 -17.13 -42.55
C LYS A 8 38.11 -18.16 -41.65
N ASN A 9 38.73 -17.73 -40.55
CA ASN A 9 39.38 -18.63 -39.61
C ASN A 9 38.29 -19.36 -38.78
N SER A 10 37.99 -20.60 -39.16
CA SER A 10 36.92 -21.41 -38.55
C SER A 10 37.14 -21.66 -37.07
N ASN A 11 38.39 -21.79 -36.62
CA ASN A 11 38.72 -22.08 -35.23
C ASN A 11 38.41 -20.89 -34.31
N LEU A 12 38.74 -19.67 -34.75
CA LEU A 12 38.42 -18.46 -33.99
C LEU A 12 36.92 -18.21 -33.94
N ASN A 13 36.20 -18.46 -35.04
CA ASN A 13 34.74 -18.34 -35.08
C ASN A 13 34.06 -19.35 -34.13
N ASN A 14 34.53 -20.59 -34.10
CA ASN A 14 33.99 -21.60 -33.18
C ASN A 14 34.27 -21.22 -31.72
N PHE A 15 35.49 -20.78 -31.40
CA PHE A 15 35.83 -20.31 -30.05
C PHE A 15 34.91 -19.18 -29.57
N VAL A 16 34.68 -18.17 -30.43
CA VAL A 16 33.79 -17.04 -30.13
C VAL A 16 32.35 -17.51 -29.92
N ILE A 17 31.84 -18.44 -30.74
CA ILE A 17 30.49 -18.99 -30.58
C ILE A 17 30.37 -19.73 -29.24
N TYR A 18 31.29 -20.63 -28.90
CA TYR A 18 31.22 -21.38 -27.64
C TYR A 18 31.26 -20.47 -26.42
N THR A 19 32.16 -19.48 -26.41
CA THR A 19 32.28 -18.53 -25.31
C THR A 19 31.03 -17.66 -25.17
N LEU A 20 30.45 -17.16 -26.27
CA LEU A 20 29.18 -16.44 -26.25
C LEU A 20 28.01 -17.31 -25.77
N SER A 21 27.96 -18.58 -26.18
CA SER A 21 26.91 -19.50 -25.74
C SER A 21 26.97 -19.75 -24.23
N ILE A 22 28.17 -19.95 -23.67
CA ILE A 22 28.35 -20.14 -22.23
C ILE A 22 27.95 -18.87 -21.46
N LEU A 23 28.40 -17.70 -21.92
CA LEU A 23 28.04 -16.42 -21.31
C LEU A 23 26.53 -16.15 -21.39
N SER A 24 25.90 -16.45 -22.53
CA SER A 24 24.46 -16.27 -22.71
C SER A 24 23.66 -17.20 -21.80
N ALA A 25 24.05 -18.47 -21.68
CA ALA A 25 23.41 -19.41 -20.77
C ALA A 25 23.57 -18.98 -19.30
N GLY A 26 24.77 -18.53 -18.91
CA GLY A 26 25.02 -18.01 -17.56
C GLY A 26 24.19 -16.77 -17.25
N PHE A 27 24.13 -15.82 -18.18
CA PHE A 27 23.31 -14.61 -18.03
C PHE A 27 21.83 -14.95 -17.90
N PHE A 28 21.32 -15.87 -18.72
CA PHE A 28 19.93 -16.30 -18.67
C PHE A 28 19.58 -16.91 -17.29
N LEU A 29 20.44 -17.75 -16.74
CA LEU A 29 20.24 -18.34 -15.42
C LEU A 29 20.24 -17.29 -14.31
N ILE A 30 21.18 -16.34 -14.34
CA ILE A 30 21.24 -15.25 -13.36
C ILE A 30 19.98 -14.39 -13.43
N CYS A 31 19.54 -14.01 -14.63
CA CYS A 31 18.31 -13.26 -14.82
C CYS A 31 17.09 -14.03 -14.32
N TYR A 32 16.97 -15.31 -14.67
CA TYR A 32 15.88 -16.17 -14.23
C TYR A 32 15.79 -16.25 -12.69
N LEU A 33 16.92 -16.49 -12.03
CA LEU A 33 16.97 -16.56 -10.57
C LEU A 33 16.65 -15.22 -9.92
N ASN A 34 17.15 -14.11 -10.47
CA ASN A 34 16.85 -12.77 -9.97
C ASN A 34 15.36 -12.43 -10.10
N ILE A 35 14.75 -12.68 -11.25
CA ILE A 35 13.31 -12.45 -11.46
C ILE A 35 12.50 -13.29 -10.48
N LYS A 36 12.82 -14.58 -10.35
CA LYS A 36 12.13 -15.47 -9.41
C LYS A 36 12.24 -14.95 -7.98
N ASN A 37 13.43 -14.51 -7.57
CA ASN A 37 13.65 -13.96 -6.22
C ASN A 37 12.88 -12.65 -6.01
N GLN A 38 12.87 -11.75 -6.99
CA GLN A 38 12.09 -10.52 -6.94
C GLN A 38 10.58 -10.78 -6.86
N CYS A 39 10.06 -11.77 -7.59
CA CYS A 39 8.66 -12.16 -7.51
C CYS A 39 8.29 -12.68 -6.10
N VAL A 40 9.14 -13.52 -5.50
CA VAL A 40 8.92 -14.01 -4.13
C VAL A 40 8.93 -12.85 -3.14
N LYS A 41 9.90 -11.95 -3.25
CA LYS A 41 9.97 -10.76 -2.40
C LYS A 41 8.72 -9.89 -2.54
N LEU A 42 8.30 -9.60 -3.77
CA LEU A 42 7.13 -8.79 -4.04
C LEU A 42 5.85 -9.41 -3.47
N ASN A 43 5.68 -10.74 -3.59
CA ASN A 43 4.53 -11.43 -3.02
C ASN A 43 4.50 -11.31 -1.49
N ASN A 44 5.66 -11.47 -0.83
CA ASN A 44 5.76 -11.30 0.62
C ASN A 44 5.46 -9.85 1.05
N ASP A 45 5.93 -8.86 0.29
CA ASP A 45 5.66 -7.45 0.54
C ASP A 45 4.15 -7.14 0.39
N ILE A 46 3.50 -7.67 -0.66
CA ILE A 46 2.05 -7.54 -0.86
C ILE A 46 1.28 -8.15 0.31
N GLU A 47 1.66 -9.35 0.77
CA GLU A 47 0.99 -10.01 1.90
C GLU A 47 1.14 -9.19 3.19
N THR A 48 2.34 -8.66 3.43
CA THR A 48 2.63 -7.83 4.60
C THR A 48 1.85 -6.53 4.59
N ILE A 49 1.78 -5.85 3.43
CA ILE A 49 0.96 -4.65 3.26
C ILE A 49 -0.51 -4.98 3.51
N LYS A 50 -1.05 -6.06 2.93
CA LYS A 50 -2.45 -6.47 3.12
C LYS A 50 -2.77 -6.69 4.60
N LYS A 51 -1.92 -7.41 5.34
CA LYS A 51 -2.08 -7.63 6.78
C LYS A 51 -2.08 -6.30 7.56
N THR A 52 -1.16 -5.41 7.21
CA THR A 52 -1.03 -4.09 7.84
C THR A 52 -2.26 -3.21 7.57
N THR A 53 -2.75 -3.21 6.33
CA THR A 53 -3.97 -2.47 5.94
C THR A 53 -5.18 -2.96 6.74
N VAL A 54 -5.37 -4.28 6.86
CA VAL A 54 -6.48 -4.83 7.67
C VAL A 54 -6.38 -4.39 9.13
N LYS A 55 -5.18 -4.45 9.72
CA LYS A 55 -4.94 -3.98 11.10
C LYS A 55 -5.27 -2.50 11.25
N ASN A 56 -4.81 -1.66 10.33
CA ASN A 56 -5.06 -0.22 10.37
C ASN A 56 -6.54 0.10 10.21
N ILE A 57 -7.26 -0.61 9.33
CA ILE A 57 -8.73 -0.46 9.19
C ILE A 57 -9.43 -0.83 10.50
N SER A 58 -9.02 -1.91 11.16
CA SER A 58 -9.57 -2.31 12.46
C SER A 58 -9.37 -1.22 13.51
N MET A 59 -8.15 -0.66 13.58
CA MET A 59 -7.83 0.42 14.52
C MET A 59 -8.64 1.69 14.24
N VAL A 60 -8.81 2.06 12.97
CA VAL A 60 -9.64 3.22 12.60
C VAL A 60 -11.10 3.00 13.00
N LYS A 61 -11.65 1.80 12.79
CA LYS A 61 -13.02 1.47 13.21
C LYS A 61 -13.19 1.55 14.72
N GLU A 62 -12.20 1.05 15.48
CA GLU A 62 -12.22 1.14 16.94
C GLU A 62 -12.19 2.60 17.42
N LEU A 63 -11.30 3.42 16.86
CA LEU A 63 -11.24 4.85 17.17
C LEU A 63 -12.53 5.59 16.81
N GLN A 64 -13.14 5.27 15.66
CA GLN A 64 -14.44 5.82 15.27
C GLN A 64 -15.53 5.42 16.27
N SER A 65 -15.59 4.14 16.65
CA SER A 65 -16.56 3.65 17.64
C SER A 65 -16.38 4.34 19.00
N GLN A 66 -15.14 4.55 19.45
CA GLN A 66 -14.87 5.27 20.70
C GLN A 66 -15.30 6.74 20.60
N ARG A 67 -14.99 7.40 19.49
CA ARG A 67 -15.40 8.79 19.24
C ARG A 67 -16.92 8.93 19.23
N ASP A 68 -17.63 8.03 18.57
CA ASP A 68 -19.09 8.07 18.50
C ASP A 68 -19.73 7.80 19.87
N TYR A 69 -19.14 6.91 20.68
CA TYR A 69 -19.56 6.71 22.08
C TYR A 69 -19.38 7.98 22.92
N LEU A 70 -18.22 8.63 22.84
CA LEU A 70 -17.93 9.85 23.60
C LEU A 70 -18.81 11.04 23.18
N LEU A 71 -19.29 11.05 21.93
CA LEU A 71 -20.23 12.05 21.42
C LEU A 71 -21.70 11.66 21.62
N SER A 72 -21.97 10.48 22.17
CA SER A 72 -23.35 10.04 22.40
C SER A 72 -24.01 10.88 23.50
N GLU A 73 -25.30 11.14 23.34
CA GLU A 73 -26.12 11.83 24.35
C GLU A 73 -26.04 11.14 25.70
N HIS A 74 -25.98 9.81 25.72
CA HIS A 74 -25.82 9.03 26.95
C HIS A 74 -24.50 9.37 27.66
N TYR A 75 -23.37 9.45 26.95
CA TYR A 75 -22.10 9.80 27.57
C TYR A 75 -22.12 11.25 28.04
N ILE A 76 -22.60 12.17 27.21
CA ILE A 76 -22.69 13.60 27.54
C ILE A 76 -23.61 13.82 28.77
N SER A 77 -24.79 13.21 28.81
CA SER A 77 -25.70 13.33 29.95
C SER A 77 -25.13 12.67 31.21
N SER A 78 -24.35 11.59 31.09
CA SER A 78 -23.68 10.99 32.25
C SER A 78 -22.59 11.88 32.86
N ILE A 79 -22.05 12.83 32.09
CA ILE A 79 -21.01 13.77 32.55
C ILE A 79 -21.60 15.10 33.00
N VAL A 80 -22.56 15.65 32.25
CA VAL A 80 -23.07 17.01 32.46
C VAL A 80 -24.50 17.01 33.03
N GLY A 81 -25.19 15.88 33.06
CA GLY A 81 -26.60 15.80 33.46
C GLY A 81 -26.86 16.26 34.90
N ASP A 82 -25.90 16.06 35.81
CA ASP A 82 -25.99 16.54 37.19
C ASP A 82 -25.81 18.07 37.30
N ASP A 83 -25.13 18.70 36.33
CA ASP A 83 -24.84 20.14 36.28
C ASP A 83 -25.75 20.93 35.31
N MET A 84 -26.54 20.23 34.47
CA MET A 84 -27.42 20.86 33.48
C MET A 84 -28.73 21.33 34.11
N VAL A 85 -28.86 22.64 34.31
CA VAL A 85 -30.13 23.28 34.68
C VAL A 85 -30.91 23.61 33.40
N ALA A 86 -32.05 22.96 33.20
CA ALA A 86 -32.98 23.33 32.14
C ALA A 86 -33.64 24.68 32.48
N VAL A 87 -33.18 25.75 31.82
CA VAL A 87 -33.81 27.08 31.93
C VAL A 87 -34.91 27.17 30.89
N VAL A 88 -36.17 27.16 31.35
CA VAL A 88 -37.33 27.48 30.49
C VAL A 88 -37.37 29.00 30.32
N PRO A 89 -37.24 29.54 29.09
CA PRO A 89 -37.38 30.98 28.89
C PRO A 89 -38.83 31.38 29.18
N GLU A 90 -39.03 32.34 30.08
CA GLU A 90 -40.34 32.95 30.29
C GLU A 90 -40.77 33.67 29.01
N SER A 91 -42.00 33.39 28.54
CA SER A 91 -42.57 34.03 27.37
C SER A 91 -42.80 35.52 27.66
N GLU A 92 -42.10 36.40 26.96
CA GLU A 92 -42.39 37.84 27.00
C GLU A 92 -43.80 38.10 26.45
N ILE A 93 -44.72 38.51 27.33
CA ILE A 93 -46.05 38.98 26.94
C ILE A 93 -45.88 40.41 26.40
N ILE A 94 -45.78 40.53 25.07
CA ILE A 94 -45.81 41.83 24.40
C ILE A 94 -47.23 42.38 24.48
N LYS A 95 -47.47 43.35 25.36
CA LYS A 95 -48.71 44.15 25.36
C LYS A 95 -48.62 45.19 24.25
N LEU A 96 -49.43 45.03 23.21
CA LEU A 96 -49.64 46.05 22.19
C LEU A 96 -50.58 47.12 22.81
N GLU A 97 -50.03 48.29 23.16
CA GLU A 97 -50.86 49.45 23.50
C GLU A 97 -51.54 49.98 22.22
N LYS A 98 -52.83 50.30 22.36
CA LYS A 98 -53.75 50.70 21.30
C LYS A 98 -53.56 52.16 20.88
#